data_AF-A0A2G6LKM3-F1
#
_entry.id   AF-A0A2G6LKM3-F1
#
_cell.length_a   1.000
_cell.length_b   1.000
_cell.length_c   1.000
_cell.angle_alpha   90.00
_cell.angle_beta   90.00
_cell.angle_gamma   90.00
#
_symmetry.space_group_name_H-M   'P 1'
#
loop_
_entity.id
_entity.type
_entity.pdbx_description
1 polymer ?
#
loop_
_entity_poly.entity_id
_entity_poly.type
_entity_poly.pdbx_seq_one_letter_code
_entity_poly.pdbx_strand_id
1 'polypeptide(L)' 'MAKLKKKEVKKIAAKASKKVAKKADLKKKDAKKLQQKVAKKVLATKVKKPKQAKKIAKKIAKKAAKK' A
#
# COMPACT_ATOMS: atom_id res chain seq x y z
N MET A 1 -5.24 -9.25 -20.29
CA MET A 1 -4.43 -8.65 -19.19
C MET A 1 -4.68 -9.36 -17.87
N ALA A 2 -3.68 -10.08 -17.35
CA ALA A 2 -3.74 -10.74 -16.05
C ALA A 2 -3.79 -9.73 -14.89
N LYS A 3 -4.43 -10.11 -13.78
CA LYS A 3 -4.41 -9.33 -12.53
C LYS A 3 -3.01 -9.37 -11.91
N LEU A 4 -2.61 -8.33 -11.19
CA LEU A 4 -1.35 -8.33 -10.44
C LEU A 4 -1.34 -9.47 -9.41
N LYS A 5 -0.23 -10.21 -9.34
CA LYS A 5 -0.06 -11.29 -8.37
C LYS A 5 -0.04 -10.71 -6.94
N LYS A 6 -0.58 -11.48 -5.98
CA LYS A 6 -0.62 -11.09 -4.55
C LYS A 6 0.76 -10.70 -4.00
N LYS A 7 1.83 -11.40 -4.43
CA LYS A 7 3.22 -11.08 -4.07
C LYS A 7 3.65 -9.68 -4.54
N GLU A 8 3.28 -9.30 -5.76
CA GLU A 8 3.61 -7.97 -6.30
C GLU A 8 2.84 -6.86 -5.60
N VAL A 9 1.53 -7.05 -5.37
CA VAL A 9 0.71 -6.09 -4.63
C VAL A 9 1.26 -5.84 -3.23
N LYS A 10 1.70 -6.91 -2.53
CA LYS A 10 2.38 -6.78 -1.23
C LYS A 10 3.67 -5.96 -1.32
N LYS A 11 4.53 -6.19 -2.33
CA LYS A 11 5.77 -5.41 -2.54
C LYS A 11 5.46 -3.92 -2.79
N ILE A 12 4.45 -3.63 -3.61
CA ILE A 12 4.02 -2.25 -3.90
C ILE A 12 3.46 -1.57 -2.64
N ALA A 13 2.58 -2.25 -1.91
CA ALA A 13 2.00 -1.75 -0.67
C ALA A 13 3.07 -1.50 0.39
N ALA A 14 4.07 -2.39 0.53
CA ALA A 14 5.19 -2.22 1.45
C ALA A 14 6.02 -0.97 1.11
N LYS A 15 6.41 -0.79 -0.17
CA LYS A 15 7.16 0.39 -0.61
C LYS A 15 6.39 1.69 -0.37
N ALA A 16 5.09 1.72 -0.68
CA ALA A 16 4.24 2.88 -0.46
C ALA A 16 4.08 3.19 1.04
N SER A 17 3.80 2.16 1.85
CA SER A 17 3.58 2.28 3.29
C SER A 17 4.86 2.70 4.03
N LYS A 18 6.02 2.13 3.67
CA LYS A 18 7.32 2.51 4.27
C LYS A 18 7.66 3.98 4.03
N LYS A 19 7.41 4.51 2.82
CA LYS A 19 7.64 5.93 2.51
C LYS A 19 6.70 6.85 3.29
N VAL A 20 5.44 6.47 3.47
CA VAL A 20 4.47 7.27 4.23
C VAL A 20 4.75 7.18 5.72
N ALA A 21 5.01 5.98 6.25
CA ALA A 21 5.35 5.77 7.65
C ALA A 21 6.59 6.55 8.08
N LYS A 22 7.65 6.57 7.25
CA LYS A 22 8.83 7.42 7.50
C LYS A 22 8.52 8.92 7.50
N LYS A 23 7.56 9.37 6.68
CA LYS A 23 7.19 10.79 6.62
C LYS A 23 6.25 11.21 7.75
N ALA A 24 5.53 10.27 8.33
CA ALA A 24 4.55 10.49 9.40
C ALA A 24 5.09 10.00 10.77
N ASP A 25 6.39 9.72 10.86
CA ASP A 25 7.08 9.17 12.04
C ASP A 25 6.33 8.03 12.75
N LEU A 26 5.73 7.13 11.96
CA LEU A 26 4.93 6.04 12.50
C LEU A 26 5.81 4.98 13.17
N LYS A 27 5.44 4.59 14.39
CA LYS A 27 6.04 3.44 15.10
C LYS A 27 5.96 2.17 14.26
N LYS A 28 6.91 1.25 14.46
CA LYS A 28 7.03 -0.03 13.72
C LYS A 28 5.72 -0.84 13.70
N LYS A 29 4.97 -0.85 14.80
CA LYS A 29 3.66 -1.51 14.90
C LYS A 29 2.62 -0.89 13.95
N ASP A 30 2.53 0.43 13.92
CA ASP A 30 1.57 1.16 13.07
C ASP A 30 1.96 1.13 11.60
N ALA A 31 3.26 1.19 11.28
CA ALA A 31 3.75 0.97 9.92
C ALA A 31 3.35 -0.43 9.38
N LYS A 32 3.41 -1.48 10.23
CA LYS A 32 2.98 -2.83 9.87
C LYS A 32 1.46 -2.90 9.65
N LYS A 33 0.66 -2.26 10.51
CA LYS A 33 -0.80 -2.14 10.34
C LYS A 33 -1.15 -1.37 9.06
N LEU A 34 -0.46 -0.27 8.77
CA LEU A 34 -0.61 0.54 7.56
C LEU A 34 -0.35 -0.31 6.30
N GLN A 35 0.76 -1.05 6.27
CA GLN A 35 1.09 -1.96 5.18
C GLN A 35 0.00 -3.01 4.92
N GLN A 36 -0.53 -3.63 5.98
CA GLN A 36 -1.60 -4.61 5.84
C GLN A 36 -2.89 -3.98 5.31
N LYS A 37 -3.30 -2.81 5.83
CA LYS A 37 -4.47 -2.07 5.35
C LYS A 37 -4.33 -1.69 3.86
N VAL A 38 -3.17 -1.16 3.48
CA VAL A 38 -2.88 -0.79 2.08
C VAL A 38 -2.92 -2.02 1.18
N ALA A 39 -2.27 -3.12 1.57
CA ALA A 39 -2.26 -4.36 0.78
C ALA A 39 -3.67 -4.93 0.58
N LYS A 40 -4.50 -5.01 1.64
CA LYS A 40 -5.89 -5.49 1.55
C LYS A 40 -6.72 -4.64 0.59
N LYS A 41 -6.64 -3.31 0.70
CA LYS A 41 -7.41 -2.39 -0.17
C LYS A 41 -6.93 -2.41 -1.63
N VAL A 42 -5.62 -2.49 -1.88
CA VAL A 42 -5.10 -2.57 -3.25
C VAL A 42 -5.48 -3.92 -3.90
N LEU A 43 -5.47 -5.02 -3.15
CA LEU A 43 -5.95 -6.32 -3.64
C LEU A 43 -7.45 -6.27 -4.00
N ALA A 44 -8.26 -5.61 -3.17
CA ALA A 44 -9.69 -5.43 -3.43
C ALA A 44 -9.96 -4.62 -4.71
N THR A 45 -9.10 -3.66 -5.06
CA THR A 45 -9.24 -2.88 -6.31
C THR A 45 -8.94 -3.66 -7.60
N LYS A 46 -8.57 -4.95 -7.54
CA LYS A 46 -8.36 -5.84 -8.70
C LYS A 46 -7.52 -5.22 -9.83
N VAL A 47 -6.49 -4.44 -9.47
CA VAL A 47 -5.63 -3.72 -10.41
C VAL A 47 -4.83 -4.67 -11.32
N LYS A 48 -4.84 -4.37 -12.62
CA LYS A 48 -4.11 -5.12 -13.66
C LYS A 48 -2.73 -4.54 -13.97
N LYS A 49 -2.52 -3.22 -13.74
CA LYS A 49 -1.27 -2.52 -14.08
C LYS A 49 -0.48 -2.11 -12.82
N PRO A 50 0.84 -2.39 -12.73
CA PRO A 50 1.66 -2.04 -11.56
C PRO A 50 1.76 -0.53 -11.31
N LYS A 51 1.80 0.29 -12.38
CA LYS A 51 1.75 1.77 -12.27
C LYS A 51 0.47 2.24 -11.55
N GLN A 52 -0.68 1.63 -11.86
CA GLN A 52 -1.97 1.95 -11.24
C GLN A 52 -2.00 1.49 -9.77
N ALA A 53 -1.54 0.27 -9.49
CA ALA A 53 -1.41 -0.23 -8.12
C ALA A 53 -0.53 0.66 -7.24
N LYS A 54 0.57 1.21 -7.79
CA LYS A 54 1.46 2.14 -7.08
C LYS A 54 0.76 3.47 -6.73
N LYS A 55 -0.01 4.04 -7.67
CA LYS A 55 -0.80 5.26 -7.44
C LYS A 55 -1.86 5.03 -6.34
N ILE A 56 -2.60 3.93 -6.44
CA ILE A 56 -3.65 3.56 -5.46
C ILE A 56 -3.04 3.28 -4.08
N ALA A 57 -1.98 2.49 -4.00
CA ALA A 57 -1.29 2.20 -2.75
C ALA A 57 -0.80 3.47 -2.05
N LYS A 58 -0.24 4.43 -2.81
CA LYS A 58 0.20 5.73 -2.26
C LYS A 58 -0.98 6.57 -1.74
N LYS A 59 -2.10 6.61 -2.47
CA LYS A 59 -3.31 7.34 -2.04
C LYS A 59 -3.90 6.74 -0.75
N ILE A 60 -3.99 5.41 -0.67
CA ILE A 60 -4.48 4.70 0.51
C ILE A 60 -3.53 4.88 1.69
N ALA A 61 -2.22 4.73 1.48
CA ALA A 61 -1.23 4.87 2.54
C ALA A 61 -1.28 6.28 3.15
N LYS A 62 -1.32 7.33 2.32
CA LYS A 62 -1.48 8.72 2.80
C LYS A 62 -2.78 8.90 3.58
N LYS A 63 -3.91 8.40 3.06
CA LYS A 63 -5.21 8.53 3.74
C LYS A 63 -5.25 7.78 5.08
N ALA A 64 -4.55 6.64 5.17
CA ALA A 64 -4.49 5.81 6.36
C ALA A 64 -3.49 6.30 7.42
N ALA A 65 -2.54 7.17 7.05
CA ALA A 65 -1.56 7.77 7.97
C ALA A 65 -1.95 9.18 8.44
N LYS A 66 -2.95 9.81 7.82
CA LYS A 66 -3.54 11.09 8.23
C LYS A 66 -4.68 10.95 9.24
N LYS A 67 -5.13 9.71 9.48
CA LYS A 67 -6.10 9.35 10.52
C LYS A 67 -5.32 8.70 11.65
#